data_AF-A0A8K0C847-F1
#
_entry.id   AF-A0A8K0C847-F1
#
_cell.length_a   1.000
_cell.length_b   1.000
_cell.length_c   1.000
_cell.angle_alpha   90.00
_cell.angle_beta   90.00
_cell.angle_gamma   90.00
#
_symmetry.space_group_name_H-M   'P 1'
#
loop_
_entity.id
_entity.type
_entity.pdbx_description
1 polymer ?
#
loop_
_entity_poly.entity_id
_entity_poly.type
_entity_poly.pdbx_seq_one_letter_code
_entity_poly.pdbx_strand_id
1 'polypeptide(L)'
;MSDANIDVNNFEPAKKPLKRKNTTTGDGSMEVETHNGIEGRSKNKPPRAKRHRTKSFSETKDNVRKVPVPAHRYTPLKENWLKIFTPIVEHLQLQVRFNLKTRNVEIRACNETKDIGNLQRAADFVKAFIYGFDVEDALALLRLDDLFVETFEIKDVKTLKGDHLSRAIGRLAGKGGRTKFTIENVTKTRIVLADSKIHILGSFQNIQLARRAICNLILGSPPSKVYGQLRNIAAGVSERL
;
A
#
# COMPACT_ATOMS: atom_id res chain seq x y z
N MET A 1 -66.99 32.74 1.89
CA MET A 1 -66.07 31.62 1.60
C MET A 1 -65.39 31.95 0.29
N SER A 2 -64.17 32.45 0.36
CA SER A 2 -63.39 32.92 -0.78
C SER A 2 -61.91 32.81 -0.42
N ASP A 3 -61.22 31.98 -1.18
CA ASP A 3 -59.84 31.52 -1.01
C ASP A 3 -58.82 32.66 -1.03
N ALA A 4 -57.92 32.68 -0.05
CA ALA A 4 -56.68 33.45 -0.12
C ALA A 4 -55.58 32.52 -0.66
N ASN A 5 -55.28 32.73 -1.94
CA ASN A 5 -54.22 32.09 -2.71
C ASN A 5 -52.84 32.42 -2.10
N ILE A 6 -52.14 31.43 -1.54
CA ILE A 6 -50.77 31.59 -1.03
C ILE A 6 -49.82 31.36 -2.21
N ASP A 7 -49.14 32.42 -2.63
CA ASP A 7 -48.13 32.36 -3.70
C ASP A 7 -46.85 31.68 -3.20
N VAL A 8 -46.52 30.52 -3.77
CA VAL A 8 -45.47 29.59 -3.28
C VAL A 8 -44.06 29.95 -3.80
N ASN A 9 -43.90 31.09 -4.47
CA ASN A 9 -42.65 31.43 -5.15
C ASN A 9 -41.74 32.46 -4.44
N ASN A 10 -42.03 32.85 -3.20
CA ASN A 10 -41.18 33.79 -2.45
C ASN A 10 -40.46 33.16 -1.25
N PHE A 11 -39.59 32.20 -1.51
CA PHE A 11 -38.64 31.69 -0.52
C PHE A 11 -37.21 31.97 -1.01
N GLU A 12 -36.64 33.11 -0.62
CA GLU A 12 -35.21 33.38 -0.87
C GLU A 12 -34.33 32.42 -0.03
N PRO A 13 -33.31 31.78 -0.61
CA PRO A 13 -32.41 30.92 0.15
C PRO A 13 -31.49 31.76 1.06
N ALA A 14 -31.31 31.29 2.30
CA ALA A 14 -30.46 31.93 3.30
C ALA A 14 -29.03 32.20 2.78
N LYS A 15 -28.63 33.48 2.80
CA LYS A 15 -27.26 33.92 2.42
C LYS A 15 -26.23 33.27 3.34
N LYS A 16 -25.28 32.53 2.76
CA LYS A 16 -24.09 32.00 3.46
C LYS A 16 -23.22 33.17 3.95
N PRO A 17 -22.62 33.10 5.16
CA PRO A 17 -21.79 34.18 5.67
C PRO A 17 -20.49 34.31 4.86
N LEU A 18 -20.29 35.49 4.27
CA LEU A 18 -19.03 35.86 3.61
C LEU A 18 -17.94 36.07 4.67
N LYS A 19 -16.80 35.39 4.48
CA LYS A 19 -15.58 35.60 5.27
C LYS A 19 -15.03 37.01 4.99
N ARG A 20 -15.05 37.88 6.00
CA ARG A 20 -14.39 39.20 5.98
C ARG A 20 -12.88 39.04 5.73
N LYS A 21 -12.38 39.76 4.72
CA LYS A 21 -10.96 39.91 4.39
C LYS A 21 -10.39 41.04 5.25
N ASN A 22 -9.34 40.76 6.02
CA ASN A 22 -8.68 41.78 6.85
C ASN A 22 -7.69 42.58 5.98
N THR A 23 -8.03 43.84 5.70
CA THR A 23 -7.09 44.85 5.19
C THR A 23 -6.43 45.54 6.37
N THR A 24 -5.14 45.35 6.55
CA THR A 24 -4.29 46.07 7.50
C THR A 24 -3.87 47.41 6.92
N THR A 25 -4.50 48.50 7.37
CA THR A 25 -3.95 49.87 7.41
C THR A 25 -4.81 50.73 8.32
N GLY A 26 -4.19 51.50 9.21
CA GLY A 26 -4.85 52.63 9.86
C GLY A 26 -4.79 52.60 11.38
N ASP A 27 -3.92 53.46 11.89
CA ASP A 27 -3.85 54.00 13.25
C ASP A 27 -5.23 54.47 13.75
N GLY A 28 -5.52 54.27 15.04
CA GLY A 28 -6.83 54.55 15.63
C GLY A 28 -6.91 54.10 17.08
N SER A 29 -6.49 54.98 17.98
CA SER A 29 -6.75 54.91 19.41
C SER A 29 -8.25 54.76 19.68
N MET A 30 -8.68 53.64 20.28
CA MET A 30 -10.03 53.48 20.81
C MET A 30 -10.10 54.11 22.20
N GLU A 31 -10.88 55.17 22.33
CA GLU A 31 -11.26 55.74 23.64
C GLU A 31 -12.19 54.77 24.38
N VAL A 32 -11.99 54.66 25.69
CA VAL A 32 -12.78 53.78 26.57
C VAL A 32 -13.74 54.66 27.35
N GLU A 33 -15.03 54.63 27.03
CA GLU A 33 -16.05 55.23 27.89
C GLU A 33 -16.25 54.39 29.16
N THR A 34 -16.20 55.07 30.31
CA THR A 34 -16.32 54.47 31.63
C THR A 34 -17.77 54.49 32.10
N HIS A 35 -18.29 53.33 32.50
CA HIS A 35 -19.49 53.23 33.32
C HIS A 35 -19.23 52.29 34.50
N ASN A 36 -19.39 52.83 35.72
CA ASN A 36 -19.30 52.16 37.02
C ASN A 36 -17.95 51.50 37.36
N GLY A 37 -16.88 52.29 37.42
CA GLY A 37 -15.82 52.20 38.44
C GLY A 37 -15.00 50.92 38.60
N ILE A 38 -15.09 49.95 37.69
CA ILE A 38 -14.32 48.70 37.79
C ILE A 38 -13.34 48.61 36.61
N GLU A 39 -12.06 48.81 36.91
CA GLU A 39 -10.96 48.63 35.95
C GLU A 39 -10.77 47.15 35.59
N GLY A 40 -11.22 46.75 34.40
CA GLY A 40 -10.89 45.45 33.84
C GLY A 40 -9.44 45.41 33.36
N ARG A 41 -8.56 44.71 34.08
CA ARG A 41 -7.21 44.37 33.58
C ARG A 41 -7.31 43.46 32.35
N SER A 42 -7.36 44.05 31.16
CA SER A 42 -7.19 43.36 29.89
C SER A 42 -5.77 42.79 29.82
N LYS A 43 -5.64 41.46 29.98
CA LYS A 43 -4.40 40.75 29.64
C LYS A 43 -4.34 40.60 28.12
N ASN A 44 -3.84 41.62 27.43
CA ASN A 44 -3.44 41.54 26.02
C ASN A 44 -2.27 40.55 25.87
N LYS A 45 -2.56 39.26 25.67
CA LYS A 45 -1.59 38.32 25.09
C LYS A 45 -1.61 38.52 23.58
N PRO A 46 -0.49 38.88 22.93
CA PRO A 46 -0.46 38.99 21.48
C PRO A 46 -0.86 37.64 20.87
N PRO A 47 -1.64 37.62 19.76
CA PRO A 47 -1.99 36.38 19.10
C PRO A 47 -0.69 35.70 18.68
N ARG A 48 -0.45 34.50 19.21
CA ARG A 48 0.74 33.71 18.93
C ARG A 48 0.90 33.62 17.41
N ALA A 49 1.88 34.33 16.87
CA ALA A 49 2.15 34.35 15.43
C ALA A 49 2.13 32.91 14.95
N LYS A 50 1.25 32.61 13.97
CA LYS A 50 1.25 31.29 13.33
C LYS A 50 2.66 31.11 12.80
N ARG A 51 3.47 30.27 13.47
CA ARG A 51 4.79 29.88 12.97
C ARG A 51 4.54 29.40 11.55
N HIS A 52 4.98 30.17 10.57
CA HIS A 52 5.16 29.65 9.24
C HIS A 52 6.13 28.48 9.42
N ARG A 53 5.63 27.24 9.29
CA ARG A 53 6.49 26.08 9.15
C ARG A 53 7.35 26.42 7.94
N THR A 54 8.61 26.77 8.19
CA THR A 54 9.66 26.65 7.18
C THR A 54 9.51 25.23 6.68
N LYS A 55 9.08 25.07 5.43
CA LYS A 55 9.02 23.77 4.78
C LYS A 55 10.46 23.30 4.72
N SER A 56 10.89 22.56 5.74
CA SER A 56 12.09 21.78 5.65
C SER A 56 11.91 20.89 4.43
N PHE A 57 12.95 20.83 3.61
CA PHE A 57 13.05 20.04 2.39
C PHE A 57 12.65 18.56 2.57
N SER A 58 12.44 18.10 3.81
CA SER A 58 12.04 16.76 4.23
C SER A 58 10.53 16.49 4.40
N GLU A 59 9.64 17.46 4.13
CA GLU A 59 8.19 17.30 4.32
C GLU A 59 7.37 17.29 3.02
N THR A 60 7.99 17.03 1.88
CA THR A 60 7.23 16.65 0.69
C THR A 60 6.70 15.23 0.92
N LYS A 61 5.38 15.07 1.00
CA LYS A 61 4.71 13.77 1.18
C LYS A 61 5.19 12.69 0.20
N ASP A 62 5.73 13.13 -0.93
CA ASP A 62 6.19 12.28 -2.04
C ASP A 62 7.42 11.43 -1.67
N ASN A 63 8.21 11.84 -0.68
CA ASN A 63 9.45 11.15 -0.28
C ASN A 63 9.27 10.13 0.86
N VAL A 64 8.02 9.90 1.31
CA VAL A 64 7.72 8.97 2.40
C VAL A 64 6.72 7.92 1.94
N ARG A 65 7.13 6.64 1.98
CA ARG A 65 6.23 5.51 1.74
C ARG A 65 5.89 4.83 3.06
N LYS A 66 4.61 4.53 3.25
CA LYS A 66 4.11 3.79 4.40
C LYS A 66 3.51 2.49 3.94
N VAL A 67 4.00 1.38 4.48
CA VAL A 67 3.48 0.04 4.19
C VAL A 67 2.80 -0.50 5.45
N PRO A 68 1.48 -0.80 5.40
CA PRO A 68 0.77 -1.37 6.53
C PRO A 68 1.12 -2.86 6.67
N VAL A 69 1.41 -3.29 7.91
CA VAL A 69 1.75 -4.68 8.20
C VAL A 69 0.55 -5.36 8.86
N PRO A 70 0.07 -6.53 8.36
CA PRO A 70 -0.98 -7.33 8.99
C PRO A 70 -0.58 -7.92 10.33
N ALA A 71 -1.59 -8.24 11.17
CA ALA A 71 -1.37 -8.77 12.51
C ALA A 71 -0.57 -10.09 12.55
N HIS A 72 -0.88 -11.01 11.64
CA HIS A 72 -0.22 -12.31 11.55
C HIS A 72 1.24 -12.25 11.07
N ARG A 73 1.73 -11.07 10.62
CA ARG A 73 3.10 -10.88 10.14
C ARG A 73 3.99 -10.06 11.07
N TYR A 74 3.51 -9.60 12.23
CA TYR A 74 4.37 -8.82 13.15
C TYR A 74 5.50 -9.64 13.76
N THR A 75 5.20 -10.84 14.25
CA THR A 75 6.21 -11.69 14.89
C THR A 75 7.35 -12.03 13.92
N PRO A 76 7.07 -12.51 12.70
CA PRO A 76 8.13 -12.76 11.71
C PRO A 76 8.87 -11.48 11.30
N LEU A 77 8.17 -10.33 11.21
CA LEU A 77 8.81 -9.06 10.87
C LEU A 77 9.81 -8.62 11.93
N LYS A 78 9.49 -8.82 13.22
CA LYS A 78 10.37 -8.44 14.33
C LYS A 78 11.61 -9.33 14.40
N GLU A 79 11.43 -10.63 14.23
CA GLU A 79 12.53 -11.61 14.22
C GLU A 79 13.50 -11.39 13.06
N ASN A 80 12.96 -11.21 11.86
CA ASN A 80 13.75 -11.00 10.65
C ASN A 80 14.05 -9.52 10.36
N TRP A 81 13.74 -8.60 11.28
CA TRP A 81 13.92 -7.16 11.06
C TRP A 81 15.34 -6.83 10.65
N LEU A 82 16.32 -7.46 11.32
CA LEU A 82 17.74 -7.29 11.05
C LEU A 82 18.10 -7.64 9.59
N LYS A 83 17.51 -8.69 9.03
CA LYS A 83 17.78 -9.09 7.64
C LYS A 83 17.09 -8.19 6.62
N ILE A 84 16.00 -7.51 7.01
CA ILE A 84 15.21 -6.63 6.14
C ILE A 84 15.80 -5.22 6.10
N PHE A 85 16.19 -4.66 7.25
CA PHE A 85 16.68 -3.28 7.30
C PHE A 85 18.08 -3.12 6.67
N THR A 86 18.98 -4.09 6.87
CA THR A 86 20.36 -4.05 6.36
C THR A 86 20.42 -3.80 4.85
N PRO A 87 19.79 -4.62 3.99
CA PRO A 87 19.88 -4.41 2.54
C PRO A 87 19.23 -3.09 2.10
N ILE A 88 18.19 -2.62 2.78
CA ILE A 88 17.53 -1.35 2.43
C ILE A 88 18.43 -0.15 2.75
N VAL A 89 19.11 -0.17 3.89
CA VAL A 89 20.00 0.92 4.31
C VAL A 89 21.31 0.89 3.53
N GLU A 90 21.92 -0.28 3.35
CA GLU A 90 23.23 -0.41 2.71
C GLU A 90 23.17 -0.24 1.19
N HIS A 91 22.24 -0.92 0.50
CA HIS A 91 22.19 -0.88 -0.96
C HIS A 91 21.42 0.34 -1.49
N LEU A 92 20.33 0.73 -0.82
CA LEU A 92 19.46 1.80 -1.31
C LEU A 92 19.64 3.13 -0.57
N GLN A 93 20.39 3.17 0.53
CA GLN A 93 20.66 4.39 1.32
C GLN A 93 19.38 5.08 1.81
N LEU A 94 18.36 4.27 2.16
CA LEU A 94 17.06 4.73 2.62
C LEU A 94 16.95 4.65 4.15
N GLN A 95 16.18 5.57 4.75
CA GLN A 95 15.82 5.49 6.16
C GLN A 95 14.54 4.68 6.34
N VAL A 96 14.61 3.64 7.16
CA VAL A 96 13.44 2.81 7.48
C VAL A 96 13.12 2.90 8.98
N ARG A 97 11.85 3.07 9.31
CA ARG A 97 11.34 3.06 10.69
C ARG A 97 10.14 2.15 10.80
N PHE A 98 10.13 1.32 11.84
CA PHE A 98 8.97 0.52 12.18
C PHE A 98 8.20 1.15 13.34
N ASN A 99 6.99 1.65 13.07
CA ASN A 99 6.13 2.22 14.09
C ASN A 99 5.21 1.14 14.67
N LEU A 100 5.52 0.69 15.90
CA LEU A 100 4.77 -0.35 16.59
C LEU A 100 3.31 0.06 16.90
N LYS A 101 3.06 1.35 17.20
CA LYS A 101 1.72 1.85 17.53
C LYS A 101 0.77 1.87 16.33
N THR A 102 1.24 2.41 15.21
CA THR A 102 0.45 2.49 13.97
C THR A 102 0.59 1.26 13.10
N ARG A 103 1.51 0.35 13.45
CA ARG A 103 1.77 -0.93 12.76
C ARG A 103 2.14 -0.76 11.29
N ASN A 104 2.89 0.31 11.02
CA ASN A 104 3.32 0.69 9.68
C ASN A 104 4.84 0.73 9.62
N VAL A 105 5.40 0.25 8.51
CA VAL A 105 6.79 0.48 8.13
C VAL A 105 6.83 1.78 7.33
N GLU A 106 7.56 2.77 7.83
CA GLU A 106 7.81 4.04 7.14
C GLU A 106 9.19 3.99 6.49
N ILE A 107 9.22 4.22 5.18
CA ILE A 107 10.45 4.33 4.39
C ILE A 107 10.55 5.79 3.95
N ARG A 108 11.71 6.41 4.18
CA ARG A 108 11.99 7.80 3.86
C ARG A 108 13.23 7.88 2.98
N ALA A 109 13.14 8.66 1.91
CA ALA A 109 14.31 9.03 1.14
C ALA A 109 15.15 10.05 1.91
N CYS A 110 16.48 9.90 1.84
CA CYS A 110 17.47 10.82 2.37
C CYS A 110 18.05 11.69 1.26
N ASN A 111 18.82 12.71 1.63
CA ASN A 111 19.55 13.51 0.63
C ASN A 111 20.67 12.71 -0.06
N GLU A 112 21.11 11.60 0.54
CA GLU A 112 22.11 10.68 -0.02
C GLU A 112 21.53 9.68 -1.04
N THR A 113 20.20 9.56 -1.12
CA THR A 113 19.58 8.62 -2.06
C THR A 113 19.78 9.10 -3.50
N LYS A 114 20.43 8.27 -4.31
CA LYS A 114 20.76 8.58 -5.72
C LYS A 114 19.55 8.57 -6.66
N ASP A 115 18.54 7.77 -6.36
CA ASP A 115 17.36 7.58 -7.21
C ASP A 115 16.05 7.49 -6.40
N ILE A 116 15.00 8.10 -6.94
CA ILE A 116 13.63 8.05 -6.42
C ILE A 116 13.03 6.64 -6.64
N GLY A 117 13.46 5.93 -7.69
CA GLY A 117 13.02 4.55 -7.98
C GLY A 117 13.34 3.57 -6.85
N ASN A 118 14.43 3.78 -6.12
CA ASN A 118 14.83 2.98 -4.97
C ASN A 118 13.78 2.95 -3.85
N LEU A 119 13.05 4.07 -3.66
CA LEU A 119 11.97 4.14 -2.67
C LEU A 119 10.84 3.17 -3.01
N GLN A 120 10.54 3.00 -4.29
CA GLN A 120 9.53 2.07 -4.77
C GLN A 120 10.00 0.61 -4.62
N ARG A 121 11.25 0.30 -5.00
CA ARG A 121 11.84 -1.03 -4.82
C ARG A 121 11.84 -1.47 -3.36
N ALA A 122 12.23 -0.58 -2.44
CA ALA A 122 12.19 -0.86 -1.01
C ALA A 122 10.75 -1.07 -0.50
N ALA A 123 9.79 -0.31 -1.00
CA ALA A 123 8.38 -0.51 -0.66
C ALA A 123 7.85 -1.85 -1.17
N ASP A 124 8.24 -2.27 -2.38
CA ASP A 124 7.84 -3.54 -2.97
C ASP A 124 8.53 -4.73 -2.28
N PHE A 125 9.78 -4.59 -1.86
CA PHE A 125 10.48 -5.56 -1.01
C PHE A 125 9.75 -5.80 0.31
N VAL A 126 9.39 -4.72 1.03
CA VAL A 126 8.64 -4.82 2.29
C VAL A 126 7.25 -5.41 2.05
N LYS A 127 6.57 -5.04 0.96
CA LYS A 127 5.28 -5.65 0.57
C LYS A 127 5.41 -7.14 0.27
N ALA A 128 6.45 -7.57 -0.44
CA ALA A 128 6.68 -8.98 -0.74
C ALA A 128 6.80 -9.80 0.56
N PHE A 129 7.59 -9.30 1.53
CA PHE A 129 7.67 -9.93 2.84
C PHE A 129 6.32 -9.98 3.55
N ILE A 130 5.51 -8.92 3.46
CA ILE A 130 4.17 -8.89 4.06
C ILE A 130 3.24 -9.92 3.42
N TYR A 131 3.33 -10.14 2.12
CA TYR A 131 2.58 -11.18 1.40
C TYR A 131 3.00 -12.60 1.75
N GLY A 132 4.08 -12.76 2.53
CA GLY A 132 4.52 -14.06 3.05
C GLY A 132 5.67 -14.70 2.27
N PHE A 133 6.31 -13.96 1.37
CA PHE A 133 7.57 -14.40 0.77
C PHE A 133 8.67 -14.45 1.82
N ASP A 134 9.64 -15.35 1.60
CA ASP A 134 10.84 -15.40 2.42
C ASP A 134 11.74 -14.18 2.16
N VAL A 135 12.58 -13.84 3.12
CA VAL A 135 13.48 -12.68 3.04
C VAL A 135 14.49 -12.85 1.92
N GLU A 136 14.99 -14.07 1.71
CA GLU A 136 15.96 -14.39 0.67
C GLU A 136 15.36 -14.23 -0.74
N ASP A 137 14.13 -14.72 -0.94
CA ASP A 137 13.41 -14.55 -2.19
C ASP A 137 13.05 -13.08 -2.44
N ALA A 138 12.66 -12.34 -1.39
CA ALA A 138 12.38 -10.92 -1.50
C ALA A 138 13.65 -10.12 -1.85
N LEU A 139 14.83 -10.54 -1.38
CA LEU A 139 16.10 -9.86 -1.70
C LEU A 139 16.38 -9.86 -3.21
N ALA A 140 15.87 -10.85 -3.95
CA ALA A 140 15.98 -10.87 -5.40
C ALA A 140 15.32 -9.66 -6.07
N LEU A 141 14.25 -9.08 -5.48
CA LEU A 141 13.59 -7.86 -5.98
C LEU A 141 14.48 -6.62 -5.86
N LEU A 142 15.44 -6.61 -4.93
CA LEU A 142 16.40 -5.50 -4.82
C LEU A 142 17.57 -5.65 -5.80
N ARG A 143 17.85 -6.87 -6.25
CA ARG A 143 18.97 -7.20 -7.15
C ARG A 143 18.61 -7.09 -8.63
N LEU A 144 17.40 -7.53 -9.01
CA LEU A 144 16.93 -7.54 -10.39
C LEU A 144 15.66 -6.71 -10.54
N ASP A 145 15.66 -5.84 -11.54
CA ASP A 145 14.56 -4.88 -11.79
C ASP A 145 13.40 -5.47 -12.59
N ASP A 146 13.62 -6.62 -13.25
CA ASP A 146 12.62 -7.30 -14.08
C ASP A 146 11.71 -8.25 -13.28
N LEU A 147 11.82 -8.23 -11.95
CA LEU A 147 11.12 -9.13 -11.07
C LEU A 147 9.93 -8.41 -10.42
N PHE A 148 8.74 -8.97 -10.62
CA PHE A 148 7.48 -8.39 -10.18
C PHE A 148 6.79 -9.29 -9.16
N VAL A 149 5.93 -8.68 -8.34
CA VAL A 149 5.03 -9.39 -7.43
C VAL A 149 3.61 -9.16 -7.88
N GLU A 150 2.92 -10.24 -8.19
CA GLU A 150 1.53 -10.22 -8.61
C GLU A 150 0.64 -10.89 -7.56
N THR A 151 -0.47 -10.24 -7.23
CA THR A 151 -1.50 -10.77 -6.33
C THR A 151 -2.71 -11.18 -7.13
N PHE A 152 -3.24 -12.36 -6.83
CA PHE A 152 -4.33 -12.96 -7.56
C PHE A 152 -5.36 -13.52 -6.58
N GLU A 153 -6.65 -13.27 -6.80
CA GLU A 153 -7.70 -13.85 -6.00
C GLU A 153 -8.39 -14.99 -6.76
N ILE A 154 -8.63 -16.12 -6.09
CA ILE A 154 -9.26 -17.30 -6.72
C ILE A 154 -10.66 -16.97 -7.25
N LYS A 155 -11.34 -16.02 -6.60
CA LYS A 155 -12.70 -15.58 -6.96
C LYS A 155 -12.77 -14.90 -8.32
N ASP A 156 -11.67 -14.31 -8.80
CA ASP A 156 -11.63 -13.60 -10.08
C ASP A 156 -11.77 -14.57 -11.28
N VAL A 157 -11.33 -15.83 -11.11
CA VAL A 157 -11.48 -16.87 -12.14
C VAL A 157 -12.83 -17.54 -12.07
N LYS A 158 -13.24 -17.91 -10.86
CA LYS A 158 -14.45 -18.67 -10.62
C LYS A 158 -14.96 -18.34 -9.23
N THR A 159 -16.23 -17.97 -9.17
CA THR A 159 -16.93 -17.74 -7.90
C THR A 159 -17.19 -19.07 -7.20
N LEU A 160 -16.19 -19.56 -6.46
CA LEU A 160 -16.23 -20.79 -5.68
C LEU A 160 -16.64 -20.46 -4.24
N LYS A 161 -17.51 -21.29 -3.66
CA LYS A 161 -17.96 -21.17 -2.26
C LYS A 161 -17.57 -22.42 -1.47
N GLY A 162 -17.22 -22.21 -0.19
CA GLY A 162 -16.99 -23.27 0.80
C GLY A 162 -16.08 -24.41 0.30
N ASP A 163 -16.63 -25.62 0.29
CA ASP A 163 -15.92 -26.87 -0.06
C ASP A 163 -15.25 -26.83 -1.42
N HIS A 164 -15.84 -26.14 -2.40
CA HIS A 164 -15.25 -26.04 -3.73
C HIS A 164 -14.00 -25.16 -3.73
N LEU A 165 -13.96 -24.12 -2.88
CA LEU A 165 -12.78 -23.28 -2.72
C LEU A 165 -11.66 -24.06 -2.02
N SER A 166 -11.97 -24.75 -0.93
CA SER A 166 -11.01 -25.61 -0.22
C SER A 166 -10.46 -26.71 -1.12
N ARG A 167 -11.32 -27.33 -1.96
CA ARG A 167 -10.89 -28.32 -2.96
C ARG A 167 -9.98 -27.72 -4.03
N ALA A 168 -10.28 -26.51 -4.52
CA ALA A 168 -9.43 -25.83 -5.50
C ALA A 168 -8.04 -25.50 -4.91
N ILE A 169 -8.00 -25.02 -3.66
CA ILE A 169 -6.76 -24.77 -2.91
C ILE A 169 -5.97 -26.08 -2.71
N GLY A 170 -6.65 -27.16 -2.32
CA GLY A 170 -6.04 -28.48 -2.15
C GLY A 170 -5.42 -29.03 -3.43
N ARG A 171 -6.01 -28.74 -4.60
CA ARG A 171 -5.45 -29.11 -5.91
C ARG A 171 -4.25 -28.26 -6.30
N LEU A 172 -4.25 -26.97 -5.95
CA LEU A 172 -3.14 -26.07 -6.21
C LEU A 172 -1.91 -26.42 -5.38
N ALA A 173 -2.10 -26.69 -4.08
CA ALA A 173 -1.03 -27.18 -3.21
C ALA A 173 -0.59 -28.59 -3.65
N GLY A 174 -1.55 -29.48 -3.90
CA GLY A 174 -1.29 -30.90 -4.10
C GLY A 174 -0.84 -31.57 -2.80
N LYS A 175 -0.53 -32.88 -2.86
CA LYS A 175 -0.04 -33.62 -1.69
C LYS A 175 1.29 -33.03 -1.20
N GLY A 176 1.28 -32.45 0.00
CA GLY A 176 2.48 -31.86 0.62
C GLY A 176 3.09 -30.70 -0.17
N GLY A 177 2.31 -29.96 -0.96
CA GLY A 177 2.84 -28.85 -1.77
C GLY A 177 3.50 -29.27 -3.07
N ARG A 178 3.50 -30.56 -3.43
CA ARG A 178 4.23 -31.06 -4.62
C ARG A 178 3.81 -30.38 -5.92
N THR A 179 2.52 -30.07 -6.09
CA THR A 179 2.01 -29.40 -7.30
C THR A 179 2.51 -27.96 -7.37
N LYS A 180 2.43 -27.23 -6.25
CA LYS A 180 3.01 -25.88 -6.11
C LYS A 180 4.49 -25.88 -6.47
N PHE A 181 5.30 -26.73 -5.82
CA PHE A 181 6.75 -26.81 -6.08
C PHE A 181 7.09 -27.18 -7.52
N THR A 182 6.29 -28.04 -8.16
CA THR A 182 6.49 -28.39 -9.57
C THR A 182 6.28 -27.16 -10.46
N ILE A 183 5.25 -26.36 -10.20
CA ILE A 183 4.99 -25.14 -10.97
C ILE A 183 6.10 -24.11 -10.72
N GLU A 184 6.51 -23.91 -9.48
CA GLU A 184 7.59 -23.00 -9.10
C GLU A 184 8.89 -23.33 -9.83
N ASN A 185 9.30 -24.61 -9.82
CA ASN A 185 10.54 -25.04 -10.45
C ASN A 185 10.51 -24.91 -11.98
N VAL A 186 9.38 -25.26 -12.60
CA VAL A 186 9.26 -25.20 -14.06
C VAL A 186 9.20 -23.75 -14.56
N THR A 187 8.48 -22.89 -13.85
CA THR A 187 8.31 -21.47 -14.24
C THR A 187 9.40 -20.55 -13.67
N LYS A 188 10.27 -21.05 -12.80
CA LYS A 188 11.26 -20.26 -12.04
C LYS A 188 10.59 -19.09 -11.30
N THR A 189 9.45 -19.36 -10.67
CA THR A 189 8.70 -18.38 -9.86
C THR A 189 8.64 -18.83 -8.40
N ARG A 190 8.37 -17.89 -7.50
CA ARG A 190 8.03 -18.18 -6.10
C ARG A 190 6.55 -17.91 -5.91
N ILE A 191 5.84 -18.84 -5.28
CA ILE A 191 4.41 -18.75 -5.08
C ILE A 191 4.11 -18.83 -3.58
N VAL A 192 3.26 -17.95 -3.09
CA VAL A 192 2.72 -18.01 -1.72
C VAL A 192 1.22 -18.15 -1.81
N LEU A 193 0.68 -19.10 -1.06
CA LEU A 193 -0.74 -19.41 -1.04
C LEU A 193 -1.33 -18.93 0.30
N ALA A 194 -2.22 -17.95 0.24
CA ALA A 194 -2.89 -17.33 1.38
C ALA A 194 -4.41 -17.51 1.24
N ASP A 195 -4.88 -18.73 1.45
CA ASP A 195 -6.28 -19.17 1.30
C ASP A 195 -6.93 -18.72 -0.01
N SER A 196 -7.59 -17.56 0.00
CA SER A 196 -8.27 -16.97 -1.16
C SER A 196 -7.33 -16.23 -2.11
N LYS A 197 -6.18 -15.76 -1.61
CA LYS A 197 -5.20 -14.96 -2.36
C LYS A 197 -3.96 -15.78 -2.63
N ILE A 198 -3.43 -15.63 -3.84
CA ILE A 198 -2.21 -16.26 -4.30
C ILE A 198 -1.28 -15.15 -4.73
N HIS A 199 -0.06 -15.17 -4.21
CA HIS A 199 0.98 -14.22 -4.57
C HIS A 199 2.02 -14.96 -5.40
N ILE A 200 2.42 -14.36 -6.52
CA ILE A 200 3.42 -14.92 -7.43
C ILE A 200 4.52 -13.87 -7.59
N LEU A 201 5.77 -14.30 -7.43
CA LEU A 201 6.96 -13.49 -7.63
C LEU A 201 7.77 -14.09 -8.77
N GLY A 202 8.13 -13.27 -9.76
CA GLY A 202 8.85 -13.71 -10.94
C GLY A 202 8.98 -12.64 -12.02
N SER A 203 9.57 -13.01 -13.16
CA SER A 203 9.51 -12.16 -14.34
C SER A 203 8.11 -12.18 -14.94
N PHE A 204 7.70 -11.11 -15.62
CA PHE A 204 6.36 -10.94 -16.18
C PHE A 204 5.89 -12.14 -17.02
N GLN A 205 6.74 -12.64 -17.93
CA GLN A 205 6.40 -13.78 -18.79
C GLN A 205 6.21 -15.08 -17.98
N ASN A 206 7.07 -15.30 -16.98
CA ASN A 206 7.02 -16.47 -16.11
C ASN A 206 5.79 -16.44 -15.19
N ILE A 207 5.45 -15.25 -14.68
CA ILE A 207 4.24 -15.04 -13.89
C ILE A 207 3.00 -15.36 -14.74
N GLN A 208 2.94 -14.90 -15.99
CA GLN A 208 1.80 -15.19 -16.86
C GLN A 208 1.64 -16.69 -17.13
N LEU A 209 2.75 -17.41 -17.28
CA LEU A 209 2.75 -18.86 -17.43
C LEU A 209 2.26 -19.57 -16.15
N ALA A 210 2.77 -19.16 -14.99
CA ALA A 210 2.35 -19.69 -13.70
C ALA A 210 0.87 -19.42 -13.45
N ARG A 211 0.40 -18.19 -13.69
CA ARG A 211 -1.01 -17.80 -13.60
C ARG A 211 -1.89 -18.68 -14.48
N ARG A 212 -1.51 -18.92 -15.74
CA ARG A 212 -2.28 -19.79 -16.64
C ARG A 212 -2.41 -21.21 -16.09
N ALA A 213 -1.33 -21.77 -15.55
CA ALA A 213 -1.36 -23.10 -14.94
C ALA A 213 -2.25 -23.14 -13.69
N ILE A 214 -2.16 -22.11 -12.83
CA ILE A 214 -2.99 -21.96 -11.63
C ILE A 214 -4.47 -21.84 -12.01
N CYS A 215 -4.82 -21.01 -13.00
CA CYS A 215 -6.19 -20.88 -13.52
C CYS A 215 -6.73 -22.23 -14.02
N ASN A 216 -5.93 -22.99 -14.78
CA ASN A 216 -6.35 -24.29 -15.28
C ASN A 216 -6.64 -25.29 -14.14
N LEU A 217 -5.84 -25.28 -13.07
CA LEU A 217 -6.06 -26.10 -11.88
C LEU A 217 -7.33 -25.70 -11.14
N ILE A 218 -7.56 -24.40 -10.94
CA ILE A 218 -8.78 -23.86 -10.31
C ILE A 218 -10.02 -24.24 -11.12
N LEU A 219 -9.96 -24.18 -12.45
CA LEU A 219 -11.09 -24.45 -13.32
C LEU A 219 -11.56 -25.92 -13.30
N GLY A 220 -10.68 -26.88 -13.01
CA GLY A 220 -11.06 -28.29 -13.16
C GLY A 220 -10.03 -29.17 -13.84
N SER A 221 -9.01 -28.62 -14.49
CA SER A 221 -8.12 -29.41 -15.35
C SER A 221 -7.33 -30.46 -14.56
N PRO A 222 -7.27 -31.72 -15.03
CA PRO A 222 -6.46 -32.75 -14.38
C PRO A 222 -4.99 -32.30 -14.25
N PRO A 223 -4.33 -32.49 -13.10
CA PRO A 223 -2.94 -32.06 -12.89
C PRO A 223 -1.98 -32.62 -13.96
N SER A 224 -2.19 -33.85 -14.42
CA SER A 224 -1.38 -34.48 -15.47
C SER A 224 -1.36 -33.65 -16.76
N LYS A 225 -2.51 -33.07 -17.15
CA LYS A 225 -2.60 -32.21 -18.35
C LYS A 225 -1.86 -30.89 -18.14
N VAL A 226 -1.94 -30.32 -16.95
CA VAL A 226 -1.25 -29.06 -16.61
C VAL A 226 0.26 -29.25 -16.61
N TYR A 227 0.77 -30.38 -16.07
CA TYR A 227 2.20 -30.69 -16.12
C TYR A 227 2.71 -30.89 -17.53
N GLY A 228 1.95 -31.58 -18.41
CA GLY A 228 2.31 -31.73 -19.82
C GLY A 228 2.42 -30.39 -20.53
N GLN A 229 1.45 -29.48 -20.32
CA GLN A 229 1.50 -28.14 -20.88
C GLN A 229 2.68 -27.32 -20.37
N LEU A 230 2.94 -27.35 -19.06
CA LEU A 230 4.06 -26.64 -18.45
C LEU A 230 5.41 -27.14 -18.97
N ARG A 231 5.58 -28.46 -19.15
CA ARG A 231 6.81 -29.05 -19.67
C ARG A 231 7.06 -28.64 -21.12
N ASN A 232 6.03 -28.64 -21.97
CA ASN A 232 6.16 -28.24 -23.37
C ASN A 232 6.52 -26.74 -23.50
N ILE A 233 5.90 -25.89 -22.67
CA ILE A 233 6.18 -24.46 -22.70
C ILE A 233 7.58 -24.18 -22.14
N ALA A 234 7.98 -24.83 -21.04
CA ALA A 234 9.32 -24.66 -20.47
C ALA A 234 10.43 -25.12 -21.43
N ALA A 235 10.22 -26.21 -22.18
CA ALA A 235 11.15 -26.62 -23.24
C ALA A 235 11.31 -25.51 -24.29
N GLY A 236 10.20 -24.94 -24.78
CA GLY A 236 10.24 -23.86 -25.77
C GLY A 236 10.78 -22.52 -25.26
N VAL A 237 10.74 -22.25 -23.94
CA VAL A 237 11.36 -21.06 -23.33
C VAL A 237 12.87 -21.28 -23.15
N SER A 238 13.28 -22.48 -22.75
CA SER A 238 14.70 -22.82 -22.60
C SER A 238 15.47 -22.83 -23.92
N GLU A 239 14.77 -23.05 -25.05
CA GLU A 239 15.37 -23.08 -26.39
C GLU A 239 15.56 -21.68 -27.00
N ARG A 240 14.90 -20.66 -26.43
CA ARG A 240 14.97 -19.26 -26.91
C ARG A 240 15.95 -18.40 -26.11
N LEU A 241 16.47 -18.93 -25.01
CA LEU A 241 17.44 -18.29 -24.12
C LEU A 241 18.84 -18.81 -24.43
#